data_AF-A0A849PJ79-F1
#
_entry.id   AF-A0A849PJ79-F1
#
_cell.length_a   1.000
_cell.length_b   1.000
_cell.length_c   1.000
_cell.angle_alpha   90.00
_cell.angle_beta   90.00
_cell.angle_gamma   90.00
#
_symmetry.space_group_name_H-M   'P 1'
#
loop_
_entity.id
_entity.type
_entity.pdbx_description
1 polymer ?
#
loop_
_entity_poly.entity_id
_entity_poly.type
_entity_poly.pdbx_seq_one_letter_code
_entity_poly.pdbx_strand_id
1 'polypeptide(L)' 'MKAEITVKENNKGSVVVSWTGGKDGGFACHKAILEGFDVSYLLNFRDMKKSGSHEINPELLSLQS' A
#
# COMPACT_ATOMS: atom_id res chain seq x y z
N MET A 1 -19.44 15.05 1.76
CA MET A 1 -19.73 13.64 2.11
C MET A 1 -18.43 13.07 2.65
N LYS A 2 -18.24 13.03 3.98
CA LYS A 2 -17.06 12.39 4.57
C LYS A 2 -17.40 10.92 4.75
N ALA A 3 -16.67 10.04 4.08
CA ALA A 3 -16.77 8.62 4.35
C ALA A 3 -16.12 8.38 5.72
N GLU A 4 -16.94 8.27 6.76
CA GLU A 4 -16.48 7.75 8.04
C GLU A 4 -16.35 6.23 7.91
N ILE A 5 -15.12 5.77 7.71
CA ILE A 5 -14.78 4.36 7.73
C ILE A 5 -14.74 3.95 9.20
N THR A 6 -15.82 3.34 9.69
CA THR A 6 -15.86 2.70 11.00
C THR A 6 -14.96 1.46 10.96
N VAL A 7 -13.68 1.61 11.34
CA VAL A 7 -12.75 0.48 11.47
C VAL A 7 -13.20 -0.34 12.68
N LYS A 8 -13.65 -1.58 12.46
CA LYS A 8 -13.91 -2.54 13.54
C LYS A 8 -12.58 -2.86 14.23
N GLU A 9 -12.52 -2.70 15.54
CA GLU A 9 -11.39 -3.09 16.40
C GLU A 9 -11.21 -4.63 16.42
N ASN A 10 -10.76 -5.20 15.32
CA ASN A 10 -10.19 -6.55 15.27
C ASN A 10 -8.74 -6.38 14.87
N ASN A 11 -7.88 -5.94 15.79
CA ASN A 11 -6.48 -5.68 15.47
C ASN A 11 -5.75 -7.00 15.22
N LYS A 12 -5.62 -7.38 13.95
CA LYS A 12 -4.97 -8.62 13.51
C LYS A 12 -3.44 -8.54 13.54
N GLY A 13 -2.89 -7.41 13.95
CA GLY A 13 -1.45 -7.15 14.01
C GLY A 13 -0.94 -6.23 12.91
N SER A 14 0.30 -5.77 13.08
CA SER A 14 0.99 -4.88 12.13
C SER A 14 1.51 -5.65 10.94
N VAL A 15 1.30 -5.11 9.73
CA VAL A 15 1.72 -5.71 8.46
C VAL A 15 2.44 -4.70 7.57
N VAL A 16 3.26 -5.24 6.67
CA VAL A 16 3.92 -4.50 5.59
C VAL A 16 3.29 -4.90 4.27
N VAL A 17 2.86 -3.93 3.46
CA VAL A 17 2.23 -4.19 2.17
C VAL A 17 3.24 -3.96 1.05
N SER A 18 3.43 -4.96 0.18
CA SER A 18 4.22 -4.80 -1.04
C SER A 18 3.52 -3.82 -1.99
N TRP A 19 4.14 -2.67 -2.24
CA TRP A 19 3.59 -1.57 -3.03
C TRP A 19 4.50 -1.19 -4.20
N THR A 20 4.01 -1.36 -5.41
CA THR A 20 4.73 -0.98 -6.63
C THR A 20 4.20 0.31 -7.26
N GLY A 21 3.14 0.94 -6.70
CA GLY A 21 2.47 2.13 -7.26
C GLY A 21 1.28 1.83 -8.18
N GLY A 22 1.03 0.55 -8.47
CA GLY A 22 -0.11 0.11 -9.28
C GLY A 22 -1.42 0.02 -8.49
N LYS A 23 -2.54 0.02 -9.23
CA LYS A 23 -3.90 -0.14 -8.71
C LYS A 23 -4.08 -1.42 -7.86
N ASP A 24 -3.36 -2.48 -8.20
CA ASP A 24 -3.50 -3.79 -7.56
C ASP A 24 -2.87 -3.79 -6.16
N GLY A 25 -1.72 -3.11 -5.99
CA GLY A 25 -1.16 -2.83 -4.66
C GLY A 25 -2.09 -1.94 -3.83
N GLY A 26 -2.72 -0.94 -4.49
CA GLY A 26 -3.79 -0.07 -3.97
C GLY A 26 -4.85 -0.84 -3.25
N PHE A 27 -5.46 -1.72 -4.02
CA PHE A 27 -6.58 -2.50 -3.58
C PHE A 27 -6.21 -3.49 -2.48
N ALA A 28 -5.03 -4.12 -2.57
CA ALA A 28 -4.55 -5.03 -1.52
C ALA A 28 -4.33 -4.33 -0.18
N CYS A 29 -3.73 -3.14 -0.17
CA CYS A 29 -3.57 -2.31 1.02
C CYS A 29 -4.92 -1.95 1.64
N HIS A 30 -5.83 -1.42 0.82
CA HIS A 30 -7.18 -1.06 1.27
C HIS A 30 -7.94 -2.26 1.85
N LYS A 31 -7.82 -3.43 1.23
CA LYS A 31 -8.44 -4.67 1.71
C LYS A 31 -7.86 -5.10 3.06
N ALA A 32 -6.54 -5.00 3.26
CA ALA A 32 -5.90 -5.31 4.53
C ALA A 32 -6.43 -4.40 5.67
N ILE A 33 -6.56 -3.10 5.40
CA ILE A 33 -7.14 -2.14 6.36
C ILE A 33 -8.59 -2.51 6.69
N LEU A 34 -9.42 -2.80 5.68
CA LEU A 34 -10.81 -3.23 5.89
C LEU A 34 -10.94 -4.55 6.65
N GLU A 35 -9.95 -5.43 6.54
CA GLU A 35 -9.90 -6.70 7.25
C GLU A 35 -9.39 -6.59 8.69
N GLY A 36 -8.96 -5.40 9.13
CA GLY A 36 -8.51 -5.11 10.51
C GLY A 36 -7.00 -5.21 10.73
N PHE A 37 -6.19 -5.19 9.67
CA PHE A 37 -4.74 -5.11 9.80
C PHE A 37 -4.27 -3.66 9.95
N ASP A 38 -3.26 -3.46 10.80
CA ASP A 38 -2.55 -2.19 10.90
C ASP A 38 -1.44 -2.15 9.85
N VAL A 39 -1.68 -1.47 8.72
CA VAL A 39 -0.69 -1.33 7.65
C VAL A 39 0.29 -0.22 8.04
N SER A 40 1.43 -0.61 8.63
CA SER A 40 2.39 0.35 9.16
C SER A 40 3.43 0.81 8.12
N TYR A 41 3.66 0.02 7.07
CA TYR A 41 4.64 0.35 6.03
C TYR A 41 4.23 -0.15 4.64
N LEU A 42 4.58 0.63 3.62
CA LEU A 42 4.55 0.22 2.22
C LEU A 42 5.96 -0.15 1.76
N LEU A 43 6.14 -1.36 1.26
CA LEU A 43 7.43 -1.89 0.79
C LEU A 43 7.47 -1.93 -0.73
N ASN A 44 8.34 -1.13 -1.33
CA ASN A 44 8.55 -1.16 -2.78
C ASN A 44 9.87 -1.86 -3.14
N PHE A 45 9.79 -3.02 -3.77
CA PHE A 45 10.96 -3.70 -4.32
C PHE A 45 11.37 -3.02 -5.64
N ARG A 46 12.60 -2.49 -5.68
CA ARG A 46 13.19 -1.90 -6.89
C ARG A 46 14.45 -2.66 -7.26
N ASP A 47 14.56 -3.07 -8.53
CA ASP A 47 15.79 -3.62 -9.06
C ASP A 47 16.73 -2.44 -9.42
N MET A 48 17.92 -2.41 -8.81
CA MET A 48 18.95 -1.39 -9.07
C MET A 48 19.56 -1.50 -10.48
N LYS A 49 19.36 -2.63 -11.18
CA LYS A 49 19.99 -2.95 -12.47
C LYS A 49 19.02 -2.98 -13.65
N LYS A 50 17.70 -3.00 -13.40
CA LYS A 50 16.68 -3.09 -14.46
C LYS A 50 15.72 -1.89 -14.40
N SER A 51 15.81 -1.07 -15.43
CA SER A 51 14.73 -0.19 -15.92
C SER A 51 13.59 -1.06 -16.47
N GLY A 52 12.82 -1.70 -15.59
CA GLY A 52 11.67 -2.52 -15.97
C GLY A 52 10.47 -1.66 -16.37
N SER A 53 9.63 -2.17 -17.28
CA SER A 53 8.57 -1.47 -18.03
C SER A 53 7.48 -0.71 -17.25
N HIS A 54 7.53 -0.69 -15.92
CA HIS A 54 6.65 0.10 -15.05
C HIS A 54 7.46 0.98 -14.11
N GLU A 55 8.35 1.81 -14.68
CA GLU A 55 8.97 2.92 -13.96
C GLU A 55 7.88 3.92 -13.55
N ILE A 56 7.16 3.61 -12.47
CA ILE A 56 6.35 4.60 -11.79
C ILE A 56 7.31 5.60 -11.19
N ASN A 57 7.11 6.88 -11.56
CA ASN A 57 7.97 7.97 -11.11
C ASN A 57 8.18 7.83 -9.59
N PRO A 58 9.44 7.72 -9.12
CA PRO A 58 9.72 7.57 -7.70
C PRO A 58 9.14 8.71 -6.85
N GLU A 59 8.97 9.90 -7.43
CA GLU A 59 8.26 11.00 -6.77
C GLU A 59 6.77 10.70 -6.59
N LEU A 60 6.09 10.11 -7.59
CA LEU A 60 4.70 9.69 -7.46
C LEU A 60 4.52 8.64 -6.37
N LEU A 61 5.45 7.69 -6.26
CA LEU A 61 5.45 6.69 -5.19
C LEU A 61 5.61 7.33 -3.80
N SER A 62 6.47 8.33 -3.66
CA SER A 62 6.68 9.04 -2.39
C SER A 62 5.47 9.84 -1.93
N LEU A 63 4.59 10.26 -2.85
CA LEU A 63 3.33 10.93 -2.53
C LEU A 63 2.23 9.96 -2.07
N GLN A 64 2.42 8.65 -2.25
CA GLN A 64 1.44 7.61 -1.96
C GLN A 64 1.74 6.81 -0.68
N SER A 65 2.91 7.03 -0.07
CA SER A 65 3.37 6.40 1.18
C SER A 65 3.29 7.36 2.35
#